data_AF-A0A920NTM6-F1
#
_entry.id   AF-A0A920NTM6-F1
#
_cell.length_a   1.000
_cell.length_b   1.000
_cell.length_c   1.000
_cell.angle_alpha   90.00
_cell.angle_beta   90.00
_cell.angle_gamma   90.00
#
_symmetry.space_group_name_H-M   'P 1'
#
loop_
_entity.id
_entity.type
_entity.pdbx_description
1 polymer ?
#
loop_
_entity_poly.entity_id
_entity_poly.type
_entity_poly.pdbx_seq_one_letter_code
_entity_poly.pdbx_strand_id
1 'polypeptide(L)'
;MNFETLTGFSFHGLVGIIVGLIVFSLLLFLIRYEKKAKETFNFKDSNLSEVGDPIEANINLARSLIEMKEIDKADECIKKVEFNKDLSLEQREKINILKDKITENKNG
;
A
#
# COMPACT_ATOMS: atom_id res chain seq x y z
N MET A 1 -12.77 -11.51 -55.62
CA MET A 1 -13.58 -11.77 -54.41
C MET A 1 -13.20 -10.70 -53.40
N ASN A 2 -14.13 -9.86 -52.94
CA ASN A 2 -13.79 -8.74 -52.07
C ASN A 2 -13.74 -9.19 -50.60
N PHE A 3 -12.99 -8.47 -49.76
CA PHE A 3 -12.81 -8.79 -48.33
C PHE A 3 -14.14 -9.01 -47.60
N GLU A 4 -15.13 -8.16 -47.88
CA GLU A 4 -16.45 -8.25 -47.28
C GLU A 4 -17.21 -9.51 -47.75
N THR A 5 -17.05 -9.89 -49.02
CA THR A 5 -17.65 -11.11 -49.58
C THR A 5 -16.99 -12.39 -49.06
N LEU A 6 -15.71 -12.32 -48.68
CA LEU A 6 -14.94 -13.46 -48.18
C LEU A 6 -15.11 -13.67 -46.66
N THR A 7 -15.23 -12.59 -45.91
CA THR A 7 -15.21 -12.62 -44.43
C THR A 7 -16.55 -12.31 -43.78
N GLY A 8 -17.49 -11.72 -44.53
CA GLY A 8 -18.76 -11.21 -44.00
C GLY A 8 -18.63 -9.91 -43.20
N PHE A 9 -17.42 -9.34 -43.07
CA PHE A 9 -17.17 -8.13 -42.29
C PHE A 9 -16.90 -6.93 -43.19
N SER A 10 -17.47 -5.77 -42.85
CA SER A 10 -17.10 -4.53 -43.50
C SER A 10 -15.72 -4.05 -43.03
N PHE A 11 -14.82 -3.82 -43.98
CA PHE A 11 -13.47 -3.34 -43.70
C PHE A 11 -13.50 -1.97 -42.99
N HIS A 12 -14.43 -1.10 -43.38
CA HIS A 12 -14.65 0.19 -42.74
C HIS A 12 -15.06 0.06 -41.26
N GLY A 13 -15.87 -0.95 -40.94
CA GLY A 13 -16.27 -1.26 -39.57
C GLY A 13 -15.08 -1.68 -38.70
N LEU A 14 -14.20 -2.54 -39.24
CA LEU A 14 -12.99 -2.98 -38.53
C LEU A 14 -12.04 -1.82 -38.26
N VAL A 15 -11.82 -0.95 -39.25
CA VAL A 15 -11.00 0.26 -39.08
C VAL A 15 -11.61 1.18 -38.02
N GLY A 16 -12.93 1.37 -38.02
CA GLY A 16 -13.63 2.16 -37.02
C GLY A 16 -13.44 1.63 -35.60
N ILE A 17 -13.48 0.30 -35.41
CA ILE A 17 -13.22 -0.33 -34.10
C ILE A 17 -11.79 -0.08 -33.63
N ILE A 18 -10.80 -0.26 -34.52
CA ILE A 18 -9.38 -0.05 -34.19
C ILE A 18 -9.15 1.41 -33.77
N VAL A 19 -9.67 2.37 -34.54
CA VAL A 19 -9.54 3.81 -34.23
C VAL A 19 -10.25 4.14 -32.91
N GLY A 20 -11.46 3.62 -32.70
CA GLY A 20 -12.21 3.81 -31.46
C GLY A 20 -11.47 3.30 -30.23
N LEU A 21 -10.82 2.13 -30.33
CA LEU A 21 -10.01 1.56 -29.26
C LEU A 21 -8.78 2.44 -28.95
N ILE A 22 -8.08 2.93 -29.98
CA ILE A 22 -6.93 3.82 -29.79
C ILE A 22 -7.35 5.10 -29.06
N VAL A 23 -8.44 5.74 -29.50
CA VAL A 23 -8.96 6.97 -28.86
C VAL A 23 -9.37 6.69 -27.42
N PHE A 24 -10.10 5.60 -27.16
CA PHE A 24 -10.52 5.23 -25.82
C PHE A 24 -9.33 4.94 -24.88
N SER A 25 -8.32 4.22 -25.36
CA SER A 25 -7.10 3.96 -24.60
C SER A 25 -6.34 5.25 -24.27
N LEU A 26 -6.27 6.21 -25.20
CA LEU A 26 -5.67 7.53 -24.95
C LEU A 26 -6.43 8.31 -23.87
N LEU A 27 -7.77 8.29 -23.90
CA LEU A 27 -8.59 8.93 -22.85
C LEU A 27 -8.31 8.33 -21.47
N LEU A 28 -8.27 7.00 -21.35
CA LEU A 28 -7.93 6.32 -20.10
C LEU A 28 -6.53 6.69 -19.60
N PHE A 29 -5.56 6.81 -20.53
CA PHE A 29 -4.20 7.21 -20.20
C PHE A 29 -4.15 8.63 -19.63
N LEU A 30 -4.84 9.59 -20.25
CA LEU A 30 -4.89 10.98 -19.78
C LEU A 30 -5.54 11.09 -18.40
N ILE A 31 -6.67 10.39 -18.16
CA ILE A 31 -7.33 10.35 -16.84
C ILE A 31 -6.38 9.80 -15.77
N ARG A 32 -5.61 8.74 -16.09
CA ARG A 32 -4.64 8.16 -15.17
C ARG A 32 -3.46 9.10 -14.90
N TYR A 33 -3.03 9.87 -15.90
CA TYR A 33 -1.95 10.84 -15.76
C TYR A 33 -2.32 12.00 -14.83
N GLU A 34 -3.54 12.57 -14.98
CA GLU A 34 -4.02 13.61 -14.07
C GLU A 34 -4.10 13.13 -12.60
N LYS A 35 -4.54 11.89 -12.37
CA LYS A 35 -4.61 11.34 -11.01
C LYS A 35 -3.23 11.26 -10.36
N LYS A 36 -2.21 10.83 -11.11
CA LYS A 36 -0.82 10.78 -10.59
C LYS A 36 -0.24 12.17 -10.31
N ALA A 37 -0.60 13.19 -11.10
CA ALA A 37 -0.08 14.54 -10.90
C ALA A 37 -0.67 15.25 -9.67
N LYS A 38 -1.87 14.86 -9.22
CA LYS A 38 -2.55 15.45 -8.05
C LYS A 38 -2.21 14.77 -6.72
N GLU A 39 -1.54 13.62 -6.75
CA GLU A 39 -1.09 12.94 -5.53
C GLU A 39 0.30 13.43 -5.08
N THR A 40 0.43 14.71 -4.78
CA THR A 40 1.47 15.11 -3.82
C THR A 40 0.92 14.81 -2.43
N PHE A 41 1.19 13.62 -1.92
CA PHE A 41 0.88 13.24 -0.54
C PHE A 41 1.65 14.18 0.40
N ASN A 42 1.00 15.26 0.83
CA ASN A 42 1.61 16.28 1.66
C ASN A 42 1.38 15.89 3.13
N PHE A 43 2.12 14.86 3.56
CA PHE A 43 2.08 14.39 4.93
C PHE A 43 2.78 15.39 5.83
N LYS A 44 2.03 16.03 6.73
CA LYS A 44 2.59 16.81 7.83
C LYS A 44 2.41 16.01 9.10
N ASP A 45 3.49 15.77 9.84
CA ASP A 45 3.48 15.04 11.12
C ASP A 45 2.51 15.67 12.14
N SER A 46 2.23 16.97 12.01
CA SER A 46 1.21 17.69 12.80
C SER A 46 -0.21 17.13 12.65
N ASN A 47 -0.50 16.41 11.56
CA ASN A 47 -1.82 15.82 11.31
C ASN A 47 -2.01 14.48 12.04
N LEU A 48 -0.97 13.95 12.70
CA LEU A 48 -1.05 12.73 13.49
C LEU A 48 -1.42 12.98 14.96
N SER A 49 -1.43 14.23 15.44
CA SER A 49 -1.79 14.51 16.84
C SER A 49 -3.23 14.11 17.18
N GLU A 50 -4.11 13.98 16.18
CA GLU A 50 -5.49 13.51 16.34
C GLU A 50 -5.63 11.97 16.21
N VAL A 51 -4.59 11.26 15.76
CA VAL A 51 -4.65 9.82 15.44
C VAL A 51 -4.25 8.93 16.64
N GLY A 52 -3.88 9.53 17.77
CA GLY A 52 -3.49 8.84 19.00
C GLY A 52 -1.97 8.75 19.17
N ASP A 53 -1.51 8.10 20.25
CA ASP A 53 -0.09 7.98 20.56
C ASP A 53 0.62 7.11 19.50
N PRO A 54 1.56 7.67 18.70
CA PRO A 54 2.28 6.93 17.67
C PRO A 54 3.13 5.78 18.25
N ILE A 55 3.52 5.86 19.51
CA ILE A 55 4.22 4.77 20.21
C ILE A 55 3.27 3.60 20.39
N GLU A 56 2.08 3.85 20.94
CA GLU A 56 1.06 2.82 21.17
C GLU A 56 0.56 2.22 19.85
N ALA A 57 0.46 3.03 18.80
CA ALA A 57 0.12 2.56 17.46
C ALA A 57 1.15 1.54 16.92
N ASN A 58 2.45 1.80 17.04
CA ASN A 58 3.49 0.86 16.61
C ASN A 58 3.51 -0.42 17.48
N ILE A 59 3.28 -0.29 18.79
CA ILE A 59 3.18 -1.44 19.71
C ILE A 59 2.02 -2.35 19.30
N ASN A 60 0.83 -1.77 19.06
CA ASN A 60 -0.35 -2.53 18.67
C ASN A 60 -0.19 -3.14 17.26
N LEU A 61 0.41 -2.40 16.33
CA LEU A 61 0.68 -2.92 14.99
C LEU A 61 1.67 -4.09 15.03
N ALA A 62 2.74 -3.99 15.82
CA ALA A 62 3.69 -5.07 16.01
C ALA A 62 2.99 -6.34 16.55
N ARG A 63 2.08 -6.18 17.51
CA ARG A 63 1.28 -7.30 18.04
C ARG A 63 0.46 -7.98 16.94
N SER A 64 -0.30 -7.22 16.14
CA SER A 64 -1.09 -7.79 15.04
C SER A 64 -0.20 -8.47 13.98
N LEU A 65 0.97 -7.92 13.68
CA LEU A 65 1.91 -8.52 12.73
C LEU A 65 2.50 -9.84 13.24
N ILE A 66 2.79 -9.96 14.54
CA ILE A 66 3.20 -11.24 15.14
C ILE A 66 2.10 -12.29 15.00
N GLU A 67 0.84 -11.92 15.28
CA GLU A 67 -0.33 -12.80 15.11
C GLU A 67 -0.49 -13.26 13.66
N MET A 68 -0.18 -12.40 12.70
CA MET A 68 -0.20 -12.69 11.26
C MET A 68 1.07 -13.41 10.75
N LYS A 69 2.02 -13.75 11.63
CA LYS A 69 3.32 -14.36 11.26
C LYS A 69 4.20 -13.49 10.35
N GLU A 70 3.95 -12.19 10.31
CA GLU A 70 4.76 -11.20 9.59
C GLU A 70 5.89 -10.67 10.51
N ILE A 71 6.75 -11.57 10.96
CA ILE A 71 7.69 -11.34 12.08
C ILE A 71 8.72 -10.24 11.78
N ASP A 72 9.20 -10.14 10.54
CA ASP A 72 10.16 -9.08 10.17
C ASP A 72 9.53 -7.68 10.22
N LYS A 73 8.26 -7.55 9.80
CA LYS A 73 7.53 -6.29 9.89
C LYS A 73 7.21 -5.91 11.33
N ALA A 74 6.94 -6.91 12.18
CA ALA A 74 6.75 -6.67 13.61
C ALA A 74 8.03 -6.12 14.26
N ASP A 75 9.19 -6.71 13.93
CA ASP A 75 10.51 -6.26 14.39
C ASP A 75 10.81 -4.82 13.94
N GLU A 76 10.49 -4.49 12.69
CA GLU A 76 10.60 -3.11 12.20
C GLU A 76 9.73 -2.12 12.98
N CYS A 77 8.51 -2.50 13.35
CA CYS A 77 7.63 -1.64 14.14
C CYS A 77 8.18 -1.38 15.55
N ILE A 78 8.74 -2.41 16.20
CA ILE A 78 9.35 -2.27 17.53
C ILE A 78 10.60 -1.40 17.49
N LYS A 79 11.48 -1.58 16.50
CA LYS A 79 12.71 -0.78 16.35
C LYS A 79 12.46 0.72 16.18
N LYS A 80 11.30 1.10 15.63
CA LYS A 80 10.90 2.52 15.50
C LYS A 80 10.66 3.20 16.85
N VAL A 81 10.30 2.44 17.88
CA VAL A 81 9.84 3.01 19.16
C VAL A 81 10.67 2.59 20.37
N GLU A 82 11.44 1.50 20.32
CA GLU A 82 12.16 0.95 21.48
C GLU A 82 13.22 1.89 22.08
N PHE A 83 13.77 2.81 21.28
CA PHE A 83 14.77 3.78 21.72
C PHE A 83 14.18 5.16 22.06
N ASN A 84 12.85 5.29 22.07
CA ASN A 84 12.20 6.53 22.44
C ASN A 84 12.42 6.79 23.95
N LYS A 85 12.87 8.02 24.28
CA LYS A 85 13.20 8.41 25.66
C LYS A 85 11.96 8.55 26.54
N ASP A 86 10.82 8.89 25.94
CA ASP A 86 9.59 9.24 26.63
C ASP A 86 8.63 8.05 26.80
N LEU A 87 9.12 6.81 26.64
CA LEU A 87 8.33 5.60 26.87
C LEU A 87 7.87 5.50 28.32
N SER A 88 6.56 5.32 28.52
CA SER A 88 5.99 4.94 29.81
C SER A 88 6.50 3.55 30.25
N LEU A 89 6.40 3.25 31.54
CA LEU A 89 6.78 1.92 32.06
C LEU A 89 5.97 0.80 31.38
N GLU A 90 4.67 1.02 31.19
CA GLU A 90 3.78 0.07 30.52
C GLU A 90 4.19 -0.17 29.06
N GLN A 91 4.53 0.89 28.32
CA GLN A 91 4.98 0.76 26.93
C GLN A 91 6.30 0.00 26.84
N ARG A 92 7.23 0.27 27.77
CA ARG A 92 8.52 -0.42 27.85
C ARG A 92 8.34 -1.92 28.11
N GLU A 93 7.44 -2.27 29.01
CA GLU A 93 7.09 -3.67 29.31
C GLU A 93 6.46 -4.37 28.10
N LYS A 94 5.47 -3.75 27.45
CA LYS A 94 4.86 -4.26 26.21
C LYS A 94 5.90 -4.51 25.12
N ILE A 95 6.82 -3.55 24.91
CA ILE A 95 7.90 -3.66 23.92
C ILE A 95 8.79 -4.87 24.22
N ASN A 96 9.22 -5.04 25.48
CA ASN A 96 10.08 -6.17 25.86
C ASN A 96 9.39 -7.52 25.61
N ILE A 97 8.13 -7.66 26.01
CA ILE A 97 7.33 -8.88 25.75
C ILE A 97 7.25 -9.19 24.25
N LEU A 98 7.07 -8.17 23.41
CA LEU A 98 6.98 -8.35 21.96
C LEU A 98 8.35 -8.73 21.35
N LYS A 99 9.46 -8.21 21.87
CA LYS A 99 10.81 -8.58 21.43
C LYS A 99 11.13 -10.05 21.72
N ASP A 100 10.73 -10.54 22.89
CA ASP A 100 10.91 -11.95 23.26
C ASP A 100 10.13 -12.84 22.28
N LYS A 101 8.86 -12.52 22.02
CA LYS A 101 8.03 -13.25 21.05
C LYS A 101 8.59 -13.23 19.63
N ILE A 102 9.14 -12.10 19.18
CA ILE A 102 9.78 -12.00 17.86
C ILE A 102 10.99 -12.93 17.80
N THR A 103 11.81 -12.95 18.85
CA THR A 103 12.99 -13.80 18.95
C THR A 103 12.60 -15.29 18.94
N GLU A 104 11.57 -15.66 19.69
CA GLU A 104 11.01 -17.01 19.68
C GLU A 104 10.54 -17.43 18.27
N ASN A 105 9.80 -16.58 17.56
CA ASN A 105 9.27 -16.90 16.23
C ASN A 105 10.36 -16.87 15.13
N LYS A 106 11.52 -16.23 15.36
CA LYS A 106 12.66 -16.27 14.43
C LYS A 106 13.51 -17.53 14.60
N ASN A 107 13.49 -18.14 15.79
CA ASN A 107 14.36 -19.26 16.15
C ASN A 107 13.64 -20.61 16.25
N GLY A 108 12.31 -20.64 16.18
CA GLY A 108 11.49 -21.86 16.17
C GLY A 108 10.97 -22.20 14.78
#